data_AF-A0A8B8GLZ1-F1
#
_entry.id   AF-A0A8B8GLZ1-F1
#
_cell.length_a   1.000
_cell.length_b   1.000
_cell.length_c   1.000
_cell.angle_alpha   90.00
_cell.angle_beta   90.00
_cell.angle_gamma   90.00
#
_symmetry.space_group_name_H-M   'P 1'
#
loop_
_entity.id
_entity.type
_entity.pdbx_description
1 polymer ?
#
loop_
_entity_poly.entity_id
_entity_poly.type
_entity_poly.pdbx_seq_one_letter_code
_entity_poly.pdbx_strand_id
1 'polypeptide(L)'
;MSKLGTFAEYIGRKVNKVRWKPEDLMSSSLFVTGSWDNGQDNAIELWELTAEDENSEKDFPPKLLDSIKQDGDITQIRFLDNKFFAVSTDSGSVKVYRIIGENEAPKIHLQEAAAWESLHSFGKGERSSCKDLAVCNYSFATIGDDYKLNVLSLNTKQLHQVLEDISSSPLTCISFLTETEILCCNALSQMKLWDLRVNKNDITTDINNFTQTQVPITCIAQHPSQKHFIFTGSEEGDVGVWDMRTNSLLTTMSSGDTTSLSELVFHPLEPDNLFSCSFGGRLLQWSSKKSFLCYNNSADLEGSNFWANPDLVKTRLTVNDVIQPIYQPINSLDIQKQQLLCGADNEAVYYQQNLKI
;
A
#
# COMPACT_ATOMS: atom_id res chain seq x y z
N MET A 1 -10.82 12.65 -28.55
CA MET A 1 -10.46 13.22 -27.25
C MET A 1 -11.38 12.60 -26.21
N SER A 2 -11.05 11.40 -25.72
CA SER A 2 -11.78 10.80 -24.61
C SER A 2 -11.59 11.71 -23.39
N LYS A 3 -12.70 12.10 -22.75
CA LYS A 3 -12.62 12.85 -21.51
C LYS A 3 -11.84 12.00 -20.49
N LEU A 4 -10.77 12.56 -19.94
CA LEU A 4 -10.22 12.09 -18.66
C LEU A 4 -11.33 12.30 -17.63
N GLY A 5 -12.16 11.28 -17.42
CA GLY A 5 -13.16 11.25 -16.38
C GLY A 5 -12.60 10.48 -15.20
N THR A 6 -12.58 11.11 -14.03
CA THR A 6 -12.56 10.38 -12.77
C THR A 6 -13.99 9.96 -12.47
N PHE A 7 -14.20 8.68 -12.24
CA PHE A 7 -15.49 8.11 -11.85
C PHE A 7 -15.50 7.93 -10.34
N ALA A 8 -16.64 8.18 -9.71
CA ALA A 8 -16.82 8.04 -8.28
C ALA A 8 -18.12 7.28 -8.05
N GLU A 9 -18.05 6.16 -7.33
CA GLU A 9 -19.20 5.31 -7.06
C GLU A 9 -19.30 5.03 -5.58
N TYR A 10 -20.50 5.23 -5.05
CA TYR A 10 -20.80 5.03 -3.64
C TYR A 10 -21.12 3.55 -3.38
N ILE A 11 -20.36 2.93 -2.47
CA ILE A 11 -20.47 1.50 -2.18
C ILE A 11 -21.09 1.20 -0.81
N GLY A 12 -21.47 2.24 -0.05
CA GLY A 12 -22.23 2.10 1.20
C GLY A 12 -21.41 1.78 2.45
N ARG A 13 -20.07 1.76 2.36
CA ARG A 13 -19.15 1.54 3.47
C ARG A 13 -17.88 2.36 3.30
N LYS A 14 -17.33 2.90 4.39
CA LYS A 14 -16.05 3.61 4.35
C LYS A 14 -14.94 2.65 3.96
N VAL A 15 -14.08 3.06 3.04
CA VAL A 15 -13.04 2.18 2.47
C VAL A 15 -11.69 2.49 3.08
N ASN A 16 -11.14 1.58 3.88
CA ASN A 16 -9.78 1.75 4.43
C ASN A 16 -8.71 1.25 3.46
N LYS A 17 -9.00 0.14 2.76
CA LYS A 17 -8.06 -0.49 1.84
C LYS A 17 -8.76 -0.90 0.56
N VAL A 18 -8.08 -0.66 -0.56
CA VAL A 18 -8.55 -1.08 -1.88
C VAL A 18 -7.40 -1.63 -2.70
N ARG A 19 -7.60 -2.76 -3.36
CA ARG A 19 -6.57 -3.42 -4.17
C ARG A 19 -7.15 -3.99 -5.44
N TRP A 20 -6.49 -3.74 -6.57
CA TRP A 20 -6.72 -4.49 -7.79
C TRP A 20 -6.33 -5.95 -7.58
N LYS A 21 -7.14 -6.86 -8.11
CA LYS A 21 -6.69 -8.24 -8.28
C LYS A 21 -5.56 -8.25 -9.33
N PRO A 22 -4.34 -8.72 -9.00
CA PRO A 22 -3.23 -8.72 -9.94
C PRO A 22 -3.50 -9.61 -11.15
N GLU A 23 -3.13 -9.14 -12.33
CA GLU A 23 -3.13 -9.90 -13.58
C GLU A 23 -1.93 -9.51 -14.45
N ASP A 24 -1.29 -10.52 -15.07
CA ASP A 24 -0.05 -10.33 -15.83
C ASP A 24 -0.30 -9.71 -17.21
N LEU A 25 -1.31 -10.23 -17.93
CA LEU A 25 -1.52 -9.91 -19.36
C LEU A 25 -2.51 -8.78 -19.59
N MET A 26 -3.63 -8.78 -18.86
CA MET A 26 -4.73 -7.81 -19.02
C MET A 26 -4.89 -6.94 -17.78
N SER A 27 -5.57 -5.80 -17.93
CA SER A 27 -6.03 -5.04 -16.76
C SER A 27 -7.19 -5.81 -16.12
N SER A 28 -7.14 -6.02 -14.82
CA SER A 28 -8.21 -6.69 -14.09
C SER A 28 -9.42 -5.77 -14.02
N SER A 29 -10.61 -6.34 -14.19
CA SER A 29 -11.86 -5.68 -13.80
C SER A 29 -12.18 -5.90 -12.32
N LEU A 30 -11.50 -6.84 -11.67
CA LEU A 30 -11.76 -7.26 -10.30
C LEU A 30 -10.88 -6.49 -9.31
N PHE A 31 -11.49 -6.06 -8.22
CA PHE A 31 -10.80 -5.45 -7.09
C PHE A 31 -11.48 -5.83 -5.77
N VAL A 32 -10.74 -5.65 -4.68
CA VAL A 32 -11.21 -5.95 -3.32
C VAL A 32 -11.16 -4.68 -2.49
N THR A 33 -12.21 -4.44 -1.70
CA THR A 33 -12.24 -3.39 -0.68
C THR A 33 -12.27 -3.99 0.72
N GLY A 34 -11.70 -3.27 1.67
CA GLY A 34 -11.82 -3.55 3.10
C GLY A 34 -12.34 -2.32 3.81
N SER A 35 -13.42 -2.49 4.58
CA SER A 35 -14.09 -1.40 5.27
C SER A 35 -13.54 -1.13 6.68
N TRP A 36 -13.82 0.05 7.21
CA TRP A 36 -13.49 0.44 8.58
C TRP A 36 -14.49 1.44 9.15
N ASP A 37 -14.56 1.56 10.47
CA ASP A 37 -15.43 2.52 11.17
C ASP A 37 -16.92 2.36 10.80
N ASN A 38 -17.37 1.12 10.56
CA ASN A 38 -18.78 0.76 10.36
C ASN A 38 -19.35 0.00 11.57
N GLY A 39 -18.76 0.21 12.76
CA GLY A 39 -19.14 -0.50 13.98
C GLY A 39 -18.91 -2.02 13.87
N GLN A 40 -19.99 -2.80 13.90
CA GLN A 40 -19.93 -4.26 13.80
C GLN A 40 -20.21 -4.79 12.38
N ASP A 41 -20.25 -3.93 11.37
CA ASP A 41 -20.61 -4.31 9.99
C ASP A 41 -19.44 -4.25 9.00
N ASN A 42 -18.19 -4.29 9.49
CA ASN A 42 -17.06 -4.30 8.58
C ASN A 42 -17.01 -5.58 7.72
N ALA A 43 -16.61 -5.46 6.46
CA ALA A 43 -16.41 -6.61 5.58
C ALA A 43 -15.31 -6.40 4.55
N ILE A 44 -14.87 -7.52 4.01
CA ILE A 44 -14.10 -7.62 2.78
C ILE A 44 -15.11 -7.82 1.65
N GLU A 45 -15.04 -6.99 0.62
CA GLU A 45 -15.97 -7.04 -0.50
C GLU A 45 -15.20 -7.20 -1.81
N LEU A 46 -15.63 -8.16 -2.63
CA LEU A 46 -15.09 -8.41 -3.96
C LEU A 46 -16.00 -7.76 -5.00
N TRP A 47 -15.41 -6.95 -5.86
CA TRP A 47 -16.12 -6.16 -6.85
C TRP A 47 -15.62 -6.46 -8.26
N GLU A 48 -16.50 -6.28 -9.24
CA GLU A 48 -16.19 -6.30 -10.66
C GLU A 48 -16.62 -4.99 -11.31
N LEU A 49 -15.71 -4.32 -12.01
CA LEU A 49 -16.07 -3.24 -12.92
C LEU A 49 -16.76 -3.82 -14.16
N THR A 50 -18.05 -3.57 -14.29
CA THR A 50 -18.82 -4.02 -15.46
C THR A 50 -18.76 -3.00 -16.58
N ALA A 51 -18.57 -3.47 -17.83
CA ALA A 51 -18.82 -2.68 -19.02
C ALA A 51 -20.27 -2.94 -19.46
N GLU A 52 -21.15 -1.95 -19.39
CA GLU A 52 -22.56 -2.16 -19.73
C GLU A 52 -22.81 -2.23 -21.24
N ASP A 53 -22.00 -1.61 -22.11
CA ASP A 53 -22.04 -1.77 -23.58
C ASP A 53 -20.81 -1.14 -24.28
N GLU A 54 -20.35 -1.69 -25.41
CA GLU A 54 -19.24 -1.12 -26.22
C GLU A 54 -19.57 0.26 -26.83
N ASN A 55 -20.83 0.70 -26.79
CA ASN A 55 -21.33 1.93 -27.42
C ASN A 55 -21.93 2.96 -26.45
N SER A 56 -21.96 2.71 -25.14
CA SER A 56 -22.45 3.69 -24.16
C SER A 56 -21.29 4.58 -23.69
N GLU A 57 -21.40 5.89 -23.90
CA GLU A 57 -20.49 6.90 -23.30
C GLU A 57 -20.66 7.05 -21.77
N LYS A 58 -21.21 6.04 -21.08
CA LYS A 58 -21.51 6.06 -19.65
C LYS A 58 -21.00 4.81 -18.92
N ASP A 59 -20.17 5.13 -17.92
CA ASP A 59 -20.03 4.59 -16.56
C ASP A 59 -19.74 3.08 -16.38
N PHE A 60 -18.68 2.79 -15.61
CA PHE A 60 -18.27 1.44 -15.18
C PHE A 60 -18.66 1.26 -13.70
N PRO A 61 -19.93 1.02 -13.34
CA PRO A 61 -20.30 0.87 -11.95
C PRO A 61 -19.70 -0.43 -11.38
N PRO A 62 -19.15 -0.40 -10.15
CA PRO A 62 -18.67 -1.60 -9.50
C PRO A 62 -19.85 -2.47 -9.08
N LYS A 63 -19.86 -3.71 -9.54
CA LYS A 63 -20.83 -4.73 -9.15
C LYS A 63 -20.27 -5.57 -8.01
N LEU A 64 -21.00 -5.64 -6.90
CA LEU A 64 -20.65 -6.51 -5.78
C LEU A 64 -20.81 -7.98 -6.18
N LEU A 65 -19.74 -8.76 -6.03
CA LEU A 65 -19.72 -10.20 -6.30
C LEU A 65 -19.87 -11.03 -5.03
N ASP A 66 -19.15 -10.65 -3.97
CA ASP A 66 -19.17 -11.35 -2.68
C ASP A 66 -18.79 -10.42 -1.53
N SER A 67 -19.25 -10.74 -0.32
CA SER A 67 -19.00 -9.95 0.89
C SER A 67 -18.82 -10.86 2.11
N ILE A 68 -17.66 -10.76 2.76
CA ILE A 68 -17.34 -11.54 3.97
C ILE A 68 -17.16 -10.60 5.15
N LYS A 69 -18.08 -10.70 6.10
CA LYS A 69 -18.05 -9.98 7.38
C LYS A 69 -16.75 -10.26 8.15
N GLN A 70 -16.13 -9.20 8.66
CA GLN A 70 -14.94 -9.26 9.52
C GLN A 70 -15.25 -8.83 10.95
N ASP A 71 -14.44 -9.32 11.88
CA ASP A 71 -14.44 -8.88 13.28
C ASP A 71 -13.34 -7.83 13.46
N GLY A 72 -13.74 -6.56 13.55
CA GLY A 72 -12.84 -5.41 13.60
C GLY A 72 -12.72 -4.65 12.27
N ASP A 73 -12.00 -3.53 12.32
CA ASP A 73 -11.65 -2.71 11.16
C ASP A 73 -10.56 -3.41 10.34
N ILE A 74 -10.69 -3.40 9.01
CA ILE A 74 -9.69 -3.97 8.13
C ILE A 74 -8.53 -2.99 8.01
N THR A 75 -7.34 -3.37 8.47
CA THR A 75 -6.17 -2.48 8.52
C THR A 75 -5.29 -2.59 7.27
N GLN A 76 -5.20 -3.76 6.65
CA GLN A 76 -4.41 -3.98 5.44
C GLN A 76 -4.99 -5.09 4.55
N ILE A 77 -4.84 -4.94 3.22
CA ILE A 77 -5.09 -5.98 2.22
C ILE A 77 -3.89 -6.04 1.28
N ARG A 78 -3.29 -7.23 1.14
CA ARG A 78 -2.19 -7.47 0.18
C ARG A 78 -2.37 -8.80 -0.55
N PHE A 79 -2.24 -8.76 -1.88
CA PHE A 79 -2.24 -9.96 -2.71
C PHE A 79 -0.91 -10.70 -2.61
N LEU A 80 -0.97 -12.02 -2.41
CA LEU A 80 0.20 -12.91 -2.47
C LEU A 80 0.45 -13.35 -3.93
N ASP A 81 -0.63 -13.54 -4.68
CA ASP A 81 -0.65 -13.83 -6.12
C ASP A 81 -1.99 -13.38 -6.73
N ASN A 82 -2.35 -13.88 -7.92
CA ASN A 82 -3.62 -13.55 -8.58
C ASN A 82 -4.86 -14.30 -8.01
N LYS A 83 -4.69 -15.19 -7.04
CA LYS A 83 -5.76 -15.98 -6.41
C LYS A 83 -5.88 -15.73 -4.91
N PHE A 84 -4.80 -15.45 -4.21
CA PHE A 84 -4.74 -15.35 -2.76
C PHE A 84 -4.39 -13.93 -2.32
N PHE A 85 -5.09 -13.45 -1.30
CA PHE A 85 -4.75 -12.21 -0.61
C PHE A 85 -4.88 -12.37 0.90
N ALA A 86 -4.00 -11.70 1.63
CA ALA A 86 -4.01 -11.62 3.07
C ALA A 86 -4.72 -10.34 3.52
N VAL A 87 -5.43 -10.44 4.63
CA VAL A 87 -6.15 -9.34 5.28
C VAL A 87 -5.80 -9.33 6.76
N SER A 88 -5.48 -8.17 7.30
CA SER A 88 -5.31 -7.94 8.73
C SER A 88 -6.40 -7.04 9.29
N THR A 89 -6.69 -7.20 10.58
CA THR A 89 -7.69 -6.41 11.30
C THR A 89 -7.13 -5.77 12.57
N ASP A 90 -7.81 -4.74 13.06
CA ASP A 90 -7.52 -4.10 14.35
C ASP A 90 -7.85 -4.97 15.58
N SER A 91 -8.52 -6.10 15.37
CA SER A 91 -8.72 -7.13 16.39
C SER A 91 -7.50 -8.06 16.54
N GLY A 92 -6.44 -7.85 15.76
CA GLY A 92 -5.21 -8.65 15.82
C GLY A 92 -5.29 -9.96 15.05
N SER A 93 -6.34 -10.11 14.22
CA SER A 93 -6.53 -11.26 13.36
C SER A 93 -5.86 -11.05 12.00
N VAL A 94 -5.39 -12.14 11.41
CA VAL A 94 -4.95 -12.17 10.01
C VAL A 94 -5.62 -13.36 9.34
N LYS A 95 -6.18 -13.14 8.16
CA LYS A 95 -6.83 -14.17 7.36
C LYS A 95 -6.33 -14.12 5.94
N VAL A 96 -6.28 -15.27 5.28
CA VAL A 96 -5.96 -15.38 3.86
C VAL A 96 -7.18 -15.92 3.15
N TYR A 97 -7.61 -15.20 2.12
CA TYR A 97 -8.73 -15.58 1.27
C TYR A 97 -8.23 -15.96 -0.11
N ARG A 98 -8.96 -16.88 -0.72
CA ARG A 98 -8.78 -17.30 -2.11
C ARG A 98 -9.99 -16.84 -2.93
N ILE A 99 -9.72 -16.19 -4.05
CA ILE A 99 -10.72 -15.87 -5.07
C ILE A 99 -10.94 -17.13 -5.91
N ILE A 100 -12.16 -17.67 -5.85
CA ILE A 100 -12.61 -18.79 -6.68
C ILE A 100 -13.36 -18.20 -7.88
N GLY A 101 -12.88 -18.44 -9.09
CA GLY A 101 -13.45 -17.90 -10.34
C GLY A 101 -14.35 -18.87 -11.09
N GLU A 102 -14.87 -18.42 -12.25
CA GLU A 102 -15.86 -19.16 -13.07
C GLU A 102 -15.38 -20.55 -13.54
N ASN A 103 -14.08 -20.73 -13.71
CA ASN A 103 -13.49 -22.02 -14.09
C ASN A 103 -13.60 -23.09 -12.99
N GLU A 104 -13.75 -22.67 -11.73
CA GLU A 104 -13.79 -23.55 -10.56
C GLU A 104 -15.20 -23.59 -9.92
N ALA A 105 -15.99 -22.52 -10.04
CA ALA A 105 -17.32 -22.38 -9.46
C ALA A 105 -18.26 -21.55 -10.36
N PRO A 106 -19.59 -21.72 -10.29
CA PRO A 106 -20.53 -20.98 -11.14
C PRO A 106 -20.61 -19.48 -10.87
N LYS A 107 -20.10 -19.01 -9.73
CA LYS A 107 -20.03 -17.60 -9.35
C LYS A 107 -18.67 -17.33 -8.73
N ILE A 108 -18.10 -16.18 -9.08
CA ILE A 108 -16.88 -15.69 -8.43
C ILE A 108 -17.20 -15.38 -6.97
N HIS A 109 -16.43 -15.95 -6.05
CA HIS A 109 -16.62 -15.77 -4.61
C HIS A 109 -15.30 -15.92 -3.86
N LEU A 110 -15.32 -15.53 -2.59
CA LEU A 110 -14.19 -15.60 -1.68
C LEU A 110 -14.31 -16.86 -0.80
N GLN A 111 -13.18 -17.56 -0.65
CA GLN A 111 -13.07 -18.72 0.24
C GLN A 111 -11.94 -18.50 1.23
N GLU A 112 -12.21 -18.67 2.54
CA GLU A 112 -11.15 -18.63 3.55
C GLU A 112 -10.16 -19.79 3.36
N ALA A 113 -8.88 -19.49 3.21
CA ALA A 113 -7.81 -20.45 3.00
C ALA A 113 -7.01 -20.73 4.30
N ALA A 114 -6.86 -19.72 5.15
CA ALA A 114 -6.24 -19.81 6.46
C ALA A 114 -6.66 -18.62 7.35
N ALA A 115 -6.65 -18.82 8.67
CA ALA A 115 -6.98 -17.79 9.65
C ALA A 115 -6.13 -17.92 10.91
N TRP A 116 -5.73 -16.77 11.45
CA TRP A 116 -5.03 -16.62 12.72
C TRP A 116 -5.71 -15.52 13.54
N GLU A 117 -6.57 -15.91 14.47
CA GLU A 117 -7.50 -15.00 15.16
C GLU A 117 -6.86 -14.13 16.26
N SER A 118 -5.62 -14.40 16.64
CA SER A 118 -4.96 -13.72 17.78
C SER A 118 -3.44 -13.69 17.60
N LEU A 119 -2.98 -13.22 16.43
CA LEU A 119 -1.55 -13.03 16.20
C LEU A 119 -0.98 -11.90 17.05
N HIS A 120 -1.77 -10.82 17.19
CA HIS A 120 -1.42 -9.69 18.01
C HIS A 120 -2.24 -9.66 19.30
N SER A 121 -1.56 -9.74 20.45
CA SER A 121 -2.18 -9.75 21.77
C SER A 121 -1.18 -9.42 22.88
N PHE A 122 -1.66 -8.75 23.94
CA PHE A 122 -0.89 -8.50 25.16
C PHE A 122 -0.86 -9.70 26.13
N GLY A 123 -1.38 -10.85 25.69
CA GLY A 123 -1.58 -12.04 26.51
C GLY A 123 -2.93 -12.04 27.25
N LYS A 124 -3.26 -13.17 27.91
CA LYS A 124 -4.50 -13.36 28.71
C LYS A 124 -5.83 -13.13 27.95
N GLY A 125 -5.82 -13.19 26.62
CA GLY A 125 -6.99 -12.97 25.78
C GLY A 125 -7.24 -11.50 25.41
N GLU A 126 -6.35 -10.58 25.81
CA GLU A 126 -6.40 -9.18 25.38
C GLU A 126 -5.82 -9.04 23.97
N ARG A 127 -6.72 -8.93 22.99
CA ARG A 127 -6.38 -8.70 21.58
C ARG A 127 -5.72 -7.33 21.39
N SER A 128 -4.80 -7.24 20.43
CA SER A 128 -4.07 -6.03 20.08
C SER A 128 -4.19 -5.77 18.57
N SER A 129 -4.20 -4.50 18.17
CA SER A 129 -4.39 -4.11 16.76
C SER A 129 -3.23 -4.56 15.88
N CYS A 130 -3.54 -5.26 14.79
CA CYS A 130 -2.58 -5.47 13.70
C CYS A 130 -2.52 -4.19 12.86
N LYS A 131 -1.40 -3.48 12.90
CA LYS A 131 -1.25 -2.17 12.25
C LYS A 131 -1.03 -2.27 10.76
N ASP A 132 -0.18 -3.20 10.32
CA ASP A 132 0.16 -3.33 8.93
C ASP A 132 0.61 -4.77 8.60
N LEU A 133 0.54 -5.10 7.31
CA LEU A 133 0.85 -6.40 6.75
C LEU A 133 1.63 -6.23 5.44
N ALA A 134 2.80 -6.86 5.36
CA ALA A 134 3.60 -6.94 4.14
C ALA A 134 3.61 -8.37 3.60
N VAL A 135 3.77 -8.50 2.29
CA VAL A 135 3.83 -9.80 1.58
C VAL A 135 5.09 -9.88 0.75
N CYS A 136 5.66 -11.07 0.66
CA CYS A 136 6.73 -11.42 -0.26
C CYS A 136 6.50 -12.86 -0.72
N ASN A 137 6.00 -13.02 -1.95
CA ASN A 137 5.50 -14.30 -2.46
C ASN A 137 4.43 -14.89 -1.52
N TYR A 138 4.58 -16.15 -1.11
CA TYR A 138 3.69 -16.84 -0.17
C TYR A 138 4.08 -16.67 1.32
N SER A 139 5.01 -15.77 1.62
CA SER A 139 5.35 -15.36 2.98
C SER A 139 4.77 -13.99 3.26
N PHE A 140 4.33 -13.76 4.49
CA PHE A 140 3.80 -12.48 4.91
C PHE A 140 4.19 -12.20 6.35
N ALA A 141 4.28 -10.91 6.66
CA ALA A 141 4.70 -10.43 7.96
C ALA A 141 3.76 -9.36 8.47
N THR A 142 3.53 -9.35 9.77
CA THR A 142 2.62 -8.40 10.42
C THR A 142 3.24 -7.75 11.63
N ILE A 143 2.84 -6.51 11.87
CA ILE A 143 3.19 -5.72 13.05
C ILE A 143 1.92 -5.24 13.74
N GLY A 144 2.01 -5.01 15.06
CA GLY A 144 0.87 -4.55 15.84
C GLY A 144 1.23 -3.67 17.02
N ASP A 145 0.20 -3.21 17.73
CA ASP A 145 0.32 -2.39 18.95
C ASP A 145 0.96 -3.15 20.13
N ASP A 146 1.11 -4.47 20.00
CA ASP A 146 1.84 -5.31 20.94
C ASP A 146 3.36 -5.35 20.71
N TYR A 147 3.87 -4.52 19.78
CA TYR A 147 5.29 -4.43 19.43
C TYR A 147 5.88 -5.74 18.91
N LYS A 148 5.05 -6.64 18.40
CA LYS A 148 5.49 -7.91 17.80
C LYS A 148 5.62 -7.79 16.29
N LEU A 149 6.62 -8.48 15.75
CA LEU A 149 6.74 -8.79 14.33
C LEU A 149 6.54 -10.30 14.16
N ASN A 150 5.44 -10.67 13.51
CA ASN A 150 5.10 -12.05 13.19
C ASN A 150 5.44 -12.34 11.73
N VAL A 151 6.07 -13.48 11.45
CA VAL A 151 6.37 -13.93 10.08
C VAL A 151 5.72 -15.28 9.86
N LEU A 152 4.92 -15.38 8.79
CA LEU A 152 4.09 -16.53 8.46
C LEU A 152 4.31 -16.95 7.01
N SER A 153 3.95 -18.20 6.70
CA SER A 153 3.88 -18.68 5.32
C SER A 153 2.55 -19.36 5.07
N LEU A 154 1.93 -19.03 3.94
CA LEU A 154 0.70 -19.69 3.50
C LEU A 154 0.95 -21.18 3.17
N ASN A 155 2.14 -21.51 2.66
CA ASN A 155 2.48 -22.88 2.26
C ASN A 155 2.50 -23.84 3.44
N THR A 156 3.12 -23.43 4.55
CA THR A 156 3.20 -24.23 5.78
C THR A 156 1.98 -24.03 6.68
N LYS A 157 1.27 -22.91 6.51
CA LYS A 157 0.25 -22.40 7.45
C LYS A 157 0.77 -22.27 8.88
N GLN A 158 2.08 -22.06 9.04
CA GLN A 158 2.74 -21.96 10.33
C GLN A 158 3.28 -20.55 10.57
N LEU A 159 3.32 -20.19 11.85
CA LEU A 159 4.04 -19.03 12.36
C LEU A 159 5.53 -19.39 12.43
N HIS A 160 6.31 -18.88 11.47
CA HIS A 160 7.73 -19.18 11.34
C HIS A 160 8.56 -18.49 12.41
N GLN A 161 8.26 -17.22 12.67
CA GLN A 161 9.02 -16.40 13.60
C GLN A 161 8.12 -15.39 14.29
N VAL A 162 8.40 -15.18 15.57
CA VAL A 162 7.84 -14.11 16.39
C VAL A 162 9.02 -13.37 17.00
N LEU A 163 9.10 -12.09 16.72
CA LEU A 163 10.02 -11.15 17.33
C LEU A 163 9.19 -10.24 18.23
N GLU A 164 9.54 -10.16 19.51
CA GLU A 164 8.82 -9.36 20.50
C GLU A 164 9.65 -8.12 20.86
N ASP A 165 8.98 -7.06 21.31
CA ASP A 165 9.61 -5.80 21.75
C ASP A 165 10.54 -5.17 20.69
N ILE A 166 10.15 -5.23 19.41
CA ILE A 166 11.01 -4.77 18.31
C ILE A 166 11.19 -3.25 18.25
N SER A 167 10.34 -2.48 18.94
CA SER A 167 10.34 -1.02 18.96
C SER A 167 9.96 -0.48 20.33
N SER A 168 10.51 0.69 20.67
CA SER A 168 10.17 1.47 21.87
C SER A 168 9.05 2.48 21.65
N SER A 169 8.49 2.52 20.45
CA SER A 169 7.43 3.44 20.00
C SER A 169 6.46 2.70 19.08
N PRO A 170 5.16 3.08 19.03
CA PRO A 170 4.16 2.39 18.22
C PRO A 170 4.62 2.16 16.78
N LEU A 171 4.51 0.91 16.33
CA LEU A 171 4.84 0.51 14.96
C LEU A 171 3.76 1.05 14.02
N THR A 172 4.17 1.53 12.85
CA THR A 172 3.26 2.20 11.91
C THR A 172 3.16 1.49 10.56
N CYS A 173 4.29 1.07 9.98
CA CYS A 173 4.30 0.38 8.69
C CYS A 173 5.44 -0.63 8.58
N ILE A 174 5.26 -1.60 7.70
CA ILE A 174 6.18 -2.72 7.45
C ILE A 174 6.36 -2.93 5.94
N SER A 175 7.57 -3.32 5.52
CA SER A 175 7.83 -3.74 4.15
C SER A 175 8.91 -4.83 4.09
N PHE A 176 8.75 -5.77 3.16
CA PHE A 176 9.84 -6.67 2.79
C PHE A 176 10.80 -5.94 1.84
N LEU A 177 12.08 -5.86 2.20
CA LEU A 177 13.11 -5.40 1.26
C LEU A 177 13.53 -6.52 0.31
N THR A 178 13.72 -7.70 0.89
CA THR A 178 14.03 -8.96 0.22
C THR A 178 13.24 -10.08 0.90
N GLU A 179 13.33 -11.32 0.43
CA GLU A 179 12.65 -12.47 1.06
C GLU A 179 13.13 -12.73 2.50
N THR A 180 14.30 -12.19 2.87
CA THR A 180 14.93 -12.40 4.18
C THR A 180 15.06 -11.13 5.00
N GLU A 181 14.71 -9.96 4.45
CA GLU A 181 14.91 -8.68 5.14
C GLU A 181 13.60 -7.91 5.24
N ILE A 182 13.25 -7.53 6.46
CA ILE A 182 12.03 -6.79 6.78
C ILE A 182 12.40 -5.45 7.40
N LEU A 183 11.80 -4.40 6.86
CA LEU A 183 11.91 -3.04 7.36
C LEU A 183 10.64 -2.69 8.13
N CYS A 184 10.80 -2.24 9.38
CA CYS A 184 9.72 -1.76 10.23
C CYS A 184 9.94 -0.28 10.56
N CYS A 185 8.86 0.50 10.52
CA CYS A 185 8.86 1.90 10.89
C CYS A 185 8.01 2.15 12.14
N ASN A 186 8.27 3.25 12.84
CA ASN A 186 7.50 3.64 14.01
C ASN A 186 7.10 5.12 14.01
N ALA A 187 6.31 5.50 15.03
CA ALA A 187 5.79 6.85 15.20
C ALA A 187 6.87 7.89 15.61
N LEU A 188 8.12 7.50 15.84
CA LEU A 188 9.24 8.43 16.13
C LEU A 188 10.21 8.55 14.95
N SER A 189 9.74 8.28 13.72
CA SER A 189 10.55 8.32 12.49
C SER A 189 11.71 7.34 12.45
N GLN A 190 11.72 6.31 13.31
CA GLN A 190 12.79 5.31 13.32
C GLN A 190 12.45 4.18 12.35
N MET A 191 13.48 3.70 11.66
CA MET A 191 13.39 2.60 10.72
C MET A 191 14.35 1.49 11.16
N LYS A 192 13.84 0.28 11.39
CA LYS A 192 14.64 -0.87 11.82
C LYS A 192 14.61 -1.97 10.78
N LEU A 193 15.79 -2.45 10.40
CA LEU A 193 15.95 -3.56 9.47
C LEU A 193 16.24 -4.87 10.21
N TRP A 194 15.43 -5.87 9.92
CA TRP A 194 15.50 -7.21 10.49
C TRP A 194 15.87 -8.22 9.42
N ASP A 195 16.90 -9.03 9.66
CA ASP A 195 17.23 -10.18 8.82
C ASP A 195 16.67 -11.45 9.46
N LEU A 196 15.75 -12.10 8.76
CA LEU A 196 15.04 -13.30 9.17
C LEU A 196 15.95 -14.54 9.30
N ARG A 197 17.17 -14.47 8.76
CA ARG A 197 18.17 -15.55 8.87
C ARG A 197 18.91 -15.50 10.20
N VAL A 198 18.99 -14.33 10.82
CA VAL A 198 19.72 -14.13 12.08
C VAL A 198 18.82 -14.46 13.26
N ASN A 199 19.33 -15.21 14.22
CA ASN A 199 18.53 -15.73 15.32
C ASN A 199 18.03 -14.60 16.25
N LYS A 200 16.70 -14.51 16.36
CA LYS A 200 15.78 -13.85 17.32
C LYS A 200 16.06 -12.47 17.94
N ASN A 201 17.28 -11.95 18.07
CA ASN A 201 17.50 -10.71 18.84
C ASN A 201 18.43 -9.66 18.21
N ASP A 202 19.09 -9.96 17.09
CA ASP A 202 20.06 -9.02 16.52
C ASP A 202 19.42 -8.18 15.41
N ILE A 203 19.23 -6.89 15.70
CA ILE A 203 18.93 -5.86 14.70
C ILE A 203 20.13 -5.79 13.76
N THR A 204 19.89 -5.92 12.45
CA THR A 204 20.99 -5.86 11.46
C THR A 204 21.46 -4.44 11.22
N THR A 205 20.52 -3.50 11.12
CA THR A 205 20.81 -2.07 11.05
C THR A 205 19.67 -1.29 11.70
N ASP A 206 20.03 -0.39 12.63
CA ASP A 206 19.10 0.57 13.22
C ASP A 206 19.30 1.92 12.52
N ILE A 207 18.34 2.31 11.69
CA ILE A 207 18.37 3.57 10.95
C ILE A 207 17.61 4.59 11.77
N ASN A 208 18.33 5.20 12.70
CA ASN A 208 17.83 6.27 13.54
C ASN A 208 18.05 7.61 12.85
N ASN A 209 16.98 8.21 12.33
CA ASN A 209 17.04 9.55 11.82
C ASN A 209 16.69 10.55 12.94
N PHE A 210 17.67 10.85 13.80
CA PHE A 210 17.58 12.03 14.69
C PHE A 210 17.76 13.32 13.87
N THR A 211 16.93 13.54 12.87
CA THR A 211 16.63 14.92 12.43
C THR A 211 15.62 15.48 13.42
N GLN A 212 15.83 16.71 13.89
CA GLN A 212 15.23 17.32 15.10
C GLN A 212 13.67 17.31 15.19
N THR A 213 12.97 16.84 14.17
CA THR A 213 11.51 16.71 14.11
C THR A 213 11.11 15.24 14.06
N GLN A 214 10.63 14.71 15.20
CA GLN A 214 10.10 13.35 15.32
C GLN A 214 8.68 13.30 14.72
N VAL A 215 8.59 13.19 13.39
CA VAL A 215 7.31 13.09 12.67
C VAL A 215 7.00 11.63 12.35
N PRO A 216 5.84 11.08 12.74
CA PRO A 216 5.49 9.70 12.45
C PRO A 216 5.60 9.36 10.96
N ILE A 217 6.23 8.21 10.66
CA ILE A 217 6.18 7.62 9.32
C ILE A 217 4.84 6.90 9.23
N THR A 218 4.02 7.24 8.25
CA THR A 218 2.64 6.75 8.14
C THR A 218 2.49 5.67 7.06
N CYS A 219 3.33 5.69 6.04
CA CYS A 219 3.32 4.70 4.97
C CYS A 219 4.70 4.53 4.34
N ILE A 220 4.89 3.41 3.63
CA ILE A 220 6.16 3.03 3.00
C ILE A 220 5.91 2.47 1.60
N ALA A 221 6.79 2.79 0.66
CA ALA A 221 6.83 2.20 -0.66
C ALA A 221 8.27 1.86 -1.06
N GLN A 222 8.44 0.73 -1.73
CA GLN A 222 9.72 0.31 -2.30
C GLN A 222 9.75 0.61 -3.80
N HIS A 223 10.89 1.07 -4.29
CA HIS A 223 11.05 1.29 -5.73
C HIS A 223 11.00 -0.04 -6.51
N PRO A 224 10.15 -0.18 -7.55
CA PRO A 224 9.89 -1.47 -8.22
C PRO A 224 11.13 -2.17 -8.78
N SER A 225 12.03 -1.44 -9.44
CA SER A 225 13.24 -2.00 -10.05
C SER A 225 14.51 -1.86 -9.21
N GLN A 226 14.49 -1.04 -8.16
CA GLN A 226 15.68 -0.67 -7.39
C GLN A 226 15.36 -0.80 -5.90
N LYS A 227 15.22 -2.05 -5.45
CA LYS A 227 14.70 -2.43 -4.13
C LYS A 227 15.39 -1.83 -2.90
N HIS A 228 16.59 -1.26 -3.07
CA HIS A 228 17.31 -0.56 -2.01
C HIS A 228 16.81 0.88 -1.80
N PHE A 229 16.01 1.44 -2.72
CA PHE A 229 15.36 2.73 -2.52
C PHE A 229 14.01 2.57 -1.85
N ILE A 230 13.83 3.30 -0.76
CA ILE A 230 12.63 3.30 0.06
C ILE A 230 12.07 4.72 0.15
N PHE A 231 10.76 4.81 0.08
CA PHE A 231 10.01 6.04 0.16
C PHE A 231 9.10 5.96 1.37
N THR A 232 9.17 6.97 2.23
CA THR A 232 8.38 7.04 3.45
C THR A 232 7.46 8.24 3.39
N GLY A 233 6.17 8.04 3.66
CA GLY A 233 5.23 9.13 3.87
C GLY A 233 5.16 9.50 5.34
N SER A 234 4.86 10.77 5.61
CA SER A 234 4.80 11.31 6.96
C SER A 234 3.41 11.84 7.32
N GLU A 235 3.18 12.04 8.62
CA GLU A 235 1.97 12.69 9.15
C GLU A 235 1.83 14.16 8.69
N GLU A 236 2.92 14.79 8.26
CA GLU A 236 2.95 16.18 7.80
C GLU A 236 2.90 16.31 6.26
N GLY A 237 2.60 15.23 5.53
CA GLY A 237 2.42 15.30 4.07
C GLY A 237 3.70 15.19 3.23
N ASP A 238 4.87 15.09 3.88
CA ASP A 238 6.17 14.96 3.22
C ASP A 238 6.50 13.52 2.86
N VAL A 239 7.25 13.36 1.76
CA VAL A 239 7.81 12.09 1.27
C VAL A 239 9.33 12.09 1.42
N GLY A 240 9.87 11.23 2.27
CA GLY A 240 11.31 10.99 2.40
C GLY A 240 11.81 9.93 1.42
N VAL A 241 12.98 10.16 0.80
CA VAL A 241 13.63 9.22 -0.12
C VAL A 241 14.92 8.70 0.51
N TRP A 242 15.02 7.37 0.66
CA TRP A 242 16.06 6.70 1.40
C TRP A 242 16.84 5.74 0.53
N ASP A 243 18.16 5.68 0.74
CA ASP A 243 19.01 4.61 0.21
C ASP A 243 19.39 3.68 1.37
N MET A 244 18.91 2.44 1.30
CA MET A 244 19.15 1.39 2.31
C MET A 244 20.55 0.77 2.22
N ARG A 245 21.35 1.08 1.19
CA ARG A 245 22.76 0.65 1.12
C ARG A 245 23.64 1.55 1.97
N THR A 246 23.34 2.85 1.99
CA THR A 246 24.06 3.86 2.76
C THR A 246 23.37 4.21 4.07
N ASN A 247 22.16 3.69 4.30
CA ASN A 247 21.31 3.99 5.45
C ASN A 247 21.08 5.49 5.64
N SER A 248 20.85 6.21 4.53
CA SER A 248 20.78 7.67 4.54
C SER A 248 19.54 8.19 3.83
N LEU A 249 18.95 9.24 4.41
CA LEU A 249 17.97 10.09 3.75
C LEU A 249 18.67 10.91 2.65
N LEU A 250 18.26 10.70 1.41
CA LEU A 250 18.80 11.42 0.25
C LEU A 250 18.11 12.77 0.05
N THR A 251 16.77 12.78 0.12
CA THR A 251 15.98 13.99 -0.08
C THR A 251 14.60 13.86 0.55
N THR A 252 13.96 15.00 0.82
CA THR A 252 12.57 15.10 1.25
C THR A 252 11.81 15.91 0.22
N MET A 253 10.69 15.37 -0.24
CA MET A 253 9.79 15.98 -1.21
C MET A 253 8.52 16.44 -0.50
N SER A 254 8.05 17.62 -0.83
CA SER A 254 6.82 18.18 -0.27
C SER A 254 5.96 18.75 -1.39
N SER A 255 4.64 18.56 -1.27
CA SER A 255 3.66 19.20 -2.16
C SER A 255 3.19 20.55 -1.62
N GLY A 256 3.58 20.91 -0.40
CA GLY A 256 3.05 22.04 0.37
C GLY A 256 1.74 21.73 1.10
N ASP A 257 1.17 20.55 0.92
CA ASP A 257 0.08 20.02 1.75
C ASP A 257 0.64 19.46 3.05
N THR A 258 0.06 19.84 4.19
CA THR A 258 0.49 19.46 5.54
C THR A 258 -0.44 18.41 6.15
N THR A 259 -1.09 17.59 5.32
CA THR A 259 -1.99 16.53 5.78
C THR A 259 -1.32 15.17 5.72
N SER A 260 -1.61 14.32 6.70
CA SER A 260 -1.03 12.99 6.83
C SER A 260 -1.19 12.17 5.56
N LEU A 261 -0.07 11.65 5.05
CA LEU A 261 -0.11 10.69 3.95
C LEU A 261 -0.66 9.36 4.47
N SER A 262 -1.56 8.75 3.70
CA SER A 262 -2.20 7.47 4.04
C SER A 262 -1.59 6.30 3.28
N GLU A 263 -1.19 6.49 2.02
CA GLU A 263 -0.53 5.45 1.23
C GLU A 263 0.38 6.05 0.13
N LEU A 264 1.43 5.31 -0.21
CA LEU A 264 2.36 5.58 -1.32
C LEU A 264 2.41 4.36 -2.25
N VAL A 265 2.30 4.59 -3.56
CA VAL A 265 2.35 3.52 -4.57
C VAL A 265 3.13 3.99 -5.80
N PHE A 266 4.12 3.21 -6.22
CA PHE A 266 4.78 3.41 -7.51
C PHE A 266 3.92 2.85 -8.64
N HIS A 267 3.98 3.49 -9.81
CA HIS A 267 3.51 2.82 -11.02
C HIS A 267 4.41 1.61 -11.32
N PRO A 268 3.84 0.40 -11.45
CA PRO A 268 4.63 -0.84 -11.48
C PRO A 268 5.55 -0.97 -12.70
N LEU A 269 5.18 -0.35 -13.83
CA LEU A 269 5.95 -0.43 -15.09
C LEU A 269 6.72 0.86 -15.41
N GLU A 270 6.44 1.96 -14.71
CA GLU A 270 7.00 3.29 -15.00
C GLU A 270 7.38 3.97 -13.68
N PRO A 271 8.49 3.53 -13.04
CA PRO A 271 8.83 3.91 -11.68
C PRO A 271 9.28 5.38 -11.52
N ASP A 272 9.30 6.16 -12.60
CA ASP A 272 9.41 7.62 -12.56
C ASP A 272 8.12 8.29 -12.02
N ASN A 273 7.04 7.53 -11.87
CA ASN A 273 5.76 7.98 -11.36
C ASN A 273 5.47 7.34 -9.99
N LEU A 274 5.45 8.18 -8.96
CA LEU A 274 5.02 7.84 -7.61
C LEU A 274 3.67 8.51 -7.33
N PHE A 275 2.79 7.82 -6.62
CA PHE A 275 1.48 8.32 -6.26
C PHE A 275 1.31 8.31 -4.74
N SER A 276 0.65 9.33 -4.20
CA SER A 276 0.33 9.43 -2.79
C SER A 276 -1.12 9.82 -2.58
N CYS A 277 -1.76 9.28 -1.55
CA CYS A 277 -3.02 9.82 -1.04
C CYS A 277 -2.86 10.32 0.40
N SER A 278 -3.75 11.23 0.81
CA SER A 278 -3.71 11.84 2.14
C SER A 278 -5.06 11.85 2.85
N PHE A 279 -5.03 12.03 4.17
CA PHE A 279 -6.20 12.30 5.00
C PHE A 279 -6.88 13.63 4.66
N GLY A 280 -6.17 14.57 4.00
CA GLY A 280 -6.76 15.77 3.41
C GLY A 280 -7.58 15.50 2.14
N GLY A 281 -7.58 14.25 1.66
CA GLY A 281 -8.32 13.80 0.51
C GLY A 281 -7.77 14.28 -0.83
N ARG A 282 -6.45 14.49 -0.85
CA ARG A 282 -5.70 14.71 -2.08
C ARG A 282 -5.08 13.42 -2.57
N LEU A 283 -5.04 13.28 -3.88
CA LEU A 283 -4.36 12.20 -4.59
C LEU A 283 -3.38 12.84 -5.57
N LEU A 284 -2.09 12.65 -5.31
CA LEU A 284 -1.02 13.33 -6.02
C LEU A 284 -0.18 12.35 -6.83
N GLN A 285 0.24 12.79 -8.00
CA GLN A 285 1.27 12.15 -8.81
C GLN A 285 2.55 12.98 -8.74
N TRP A 286 3.61 12.34 -8.26
CA TRP A 286 4.98 12.82 -8.21
C TRP A 286 5.73 12.24 -9.40
N SER A 287 6.26 13.08 -10.26
CA SER A 287 6.93 12.64 -11.49
C SER A 287 8.06 13.58 -11.90
N SER A 288 8.95 13.11 -12.77
CA SER A 288 9.98 13.96 -13.38
C SER A 288 9.45 14.62 -14.65
N LYS A 289 9.73 15.92 -14.86
CA LYS A 289 9.57 16.55 -16.18
C LYS A 289 10.48 15.87 -17.20
N LYS A 290 9.93 14.94 -17.99
CA LYS A 290 10.59 14.44 -19.21
C LYS A 290 10.67 15.61 -20.20
N SER A 291 11.83 16.24 -20.30
CA SER A 291 12.09 17.21 -21.37
C SER A 291 12.18 16.44 -22.69
N PHE A 292 11.29 16.73 -23.64
CA PHE A 292 11.31 16.14 -24.99
C PHE A 292 12.64 16.37 -25.73
N LEU A 293 13.51 17.26 -25.25
CA LEU A 293 14.81 17.58 -25.85
C LEU A 293 15.96 16.65 -25.38
N CYS A 294 15.74 15.81 -24.36
CA CYS A 294 16.81 14.97 -23.78
C CYS A 294 17.14 13.71 -24.59
N TYR A 295 16.37 13.38 -25.64
CA TYR A 295 16.63 12.17 -26.45
C TYR A 295 17.88 12.30 -27.35
N ASN A 296 18.50 13.49 -27.40
CA ASN A 296 19.62 13.77 -28.32
C ASN A 296 20.97 13.98 -27.64
N ASN A 297 21.06 13.95 -26.29
CA ASN A 297 22.35 14.02 -25.60
C ASN A 297 22.73 12.66 -25.04
N SER A 298 23.60 11.97 -25.77
CA SER A 298 24.24 10.70 -25.39
C SER A 298 25.10 10.75 -24.13
N ALA A 299 25.17 11.90 -23.45
CA ALA A 299 25.94 12.13 -22.23
C ALA A 299 25.13 12.05 -20.92
N ASP A 300 23.79 12.16 -20.98
CA ASP A 300 22.89 11.97 -19.81
C ASP A 300 22.41 10.51 -19.66
N LEU A 301 22.98 9.60 -20.47
CA LEU A 301 22.66 8.17 -20.53
C LEU A 301 23.34 7.33 -19.44
N GLU A 302 24.02 7.95 -18.47
CA GLU A 302 24.49 7.27 -17.27
C GLU A 302 23.40 7.26 -16.19
N GLY A 303 22.53 6.24 -16.26
CA GLY A 303 22.20 5.32 -15.16
C GLY A 303 21.81 5.83 -13.77
N SER A 304 21.64 7.14 -13.55
CA SER A 304 21.28 7.69 -12.24
C SER A 304 19.76 7.71 -12.07
N ASN A 305 19.28 7.06 -11.03
CA ASN A 305 17.87 7.08 -10.64
C ASN A 305 17.45 8.53 -10.35
N PHE A 306 16.39 9.02 -11.02
CA PHE A 306 15.86 10.38 -10.83
C PHE A 306 15.66 10.70 -9.34
N TRP A 307 15.07 9.77 -8.61
CA TRP A 307 14.75 9.93 -7.19
C TRP A 307 15.99 9.97 -6.29
N ALA A 308 17.09 9.39 -6.73
CA ALA A 308 18.34 9.31 -5.96
C ALA A 308 19.17 10.60 -6.06
N ASN A 309 18.83 11.51 -6.96
CA ASN A 309 19.57 12.75 -7.16
C ASN A 309 18.79 13.95 -6.59
N PRO A 310 19.18 14.49 -5.43
CA PRO A 310 18.45 15.58 -4.77
C PRO A 310 18.34 16.85 -5.62
N ASP A 311 19.34 17.14 -6.47
CA ASP A 311 19.33 18.32 -7.33
C ASP A 311 18.35 18.15 -8.50
N LEU A 312 18.24 16.94 -9.06
CA LEU A 312 17.22 16.62 -10.07
C LEU A 312 15.82 16.67 -9.48
N VAL A 313 15.62 16.11 -8.29
CA VAL A 313 14.32 16.18 -7.59
C VAL A 313 13.93 17.63 -7.36
N LYS A 314 14.82 18.47 -6.81
CA LYS A 314 14.53 19.89 -6.56
C LYS A 314 14.21 20.69 -7.83
N THR A 315 14.82 20.35 -8.97
CA THR A 315 14.69 21.16 -10.20
C THR A 315 13.66 20.63 -11.20
N ARG A 316 13.38 19.33 -11.20
CA ARG A 316 12.56 18.65 -12.23
C ARG A 316 11.31 17.95 -11.69
N LEU A 317 11.14 17.83 -10.37
CA LEU A 317 9.95 17.24 -9.79
C LEU A 317 8.70 18.05 -10.17
N THR A 318 7.68 17.33 -10.61
CA THR A 318 6.32 17.81 -10.79
C THR A 318 5.38 17.05 -9.89
N VAL A 319 4.50 17.80 -9.24
CA VAL A 319 3.43 17.27 -8.40
C VAL A 319 2.12 17.74 -8.98
N ASN A 320 1.26 16.80 -9.36
CA ASN A 320 -0.04 17.09 -9.97
C ASN A 320 -1.15 16.38 -9.20
N ASP A 321 -2.30 17.04 -9.03
CA ASP A 321 -3.52 16.37 -8.60
C ASP A 321 -3.99 15.40 -9.69
N VAL A 322 -4.23 14.15 -9.31
CA VAL A 322 -4.74 13.11 -10.21
C VAL A 322 -6.25 13.24 -10.37
N ILE A 323 -6.95 13.50 -9.26
CA ILE A 323 -8.40 13.74 -9.18
C ILE A 323 -8.65 15.08 -8.48
N GLN A 324 -9.88 15.62 -8.61
CA GLN A 324 -10.26 16.77 -7.81
C GLN A 324 -10.23 16.41 -6.31
N PRO A 325 -9.65 17.27 -5.44
CA PRO A 325 -9.62 17.01 -4.01
C PRO A 325 -11.01 16.71 -3.46
N ILE A 326 -11.12 15.57 -2.79
CA ILE A 326 -12.33 15.19 -2.08
C ILE A 326 -12.07 15.63 -0.65
N TYR A 327 -12.90 16.48 -0.05
CA TYR A 327 -12.60 17.05 1.29
C TYR A 327 -12.87 16.03 2.44
N GLN A 328 -12.48 14.78 2.22
CA GLN A 328 -12.52 13.65 3.16
C GLN A 328 -11.31 12.73 2.93
N PRO A 329 -10.86 11.96 3.94
CA PRO A 329 -9.71 11.08 3.80
C PRO A 329 -9.80 10.13 2.60
N ILE A 330 -8.74 10.09 1.79
CA ILE A 330 -8.47 8.98 0.87
C ILE A 330 -7.52 8.05 1.62
N ASN A 331 -7.96 6.84 1.96
CA ASN A 331 -7.21 5.95 2.86
C ASN A 331 -6.26 5.00 2.14
N SER A 332 -6.54 4.74 0.86
CA SER A 332 -5.79 3.75 0.09
C SER A 332 -5.94 3.99 -1.39
N LEU A 333 -4.87 3.70 -2.12
CA LEU A 333 -4.86 3.70 -3.58
C LEU A 333 -4.17 2.45 -4.11
N ASP A 334 -4.49 2.09 -5.35
CA ASP A 334 -3.78 1.04 -6.08
C ASP A 334 -3.79 1.34 -7.59
N ILE A 335 -2.76 0.85 -8.27
CA ILE A 335 -2.50 1.17 -9.68
C ILE A 335 -2.21 -0.11 -10.44
N GLN A 336 -2.98 -0.31 -11.50
CA GLN A 336 -2.75 -1.38 -12.46
C GLN A 336 -2.65 -0.80 -13.86
N LYS A 337 -1.44 -0.87 -14.45
CA LYS A 337 -1.16 -0.24 -15.76
C LYS A 337 -1.62 1.24 -15.71
N GLN A 338 -2.42 1.68 -16.67
CA GLN A 338 -2.94 3.05 -16.72
C GLN A 338 -4.25 3.26 -15.95
N GLN A 339 -4.59 2.35 -15.03
CA GLN A 339 -5.80 2.43 -14.21
C GLN A 339 -5.45 2.70 -12.76
N LEU A 340 -6.10 3.69 -12.17
CA LEU A 340 -6.01 4.02 -10.75
C LEU A 340 -7.34 3.73 -10.07
N LEU A 341 -7.24 3.21 -8.85
CA LEU A 341 -8.35 3.02 -7.93
C LEU A 341 -7.97 3.61 -6.59
N CYS A 342 -8.87 4.35 -5.94
CA CYS A 342 -8.69 4.74 -4.55
C CYS A 342 -10.00 4.68 -3.78
N GLY A 343 -9.89 4.48 -2.46
CA GLY A 343 -11.00 4.37 -1.54
C GLY A 343 -10.95 5.45 -0.47
N ALA A 344 -12.11 5.93 -0.05
CA ALA A 344 -12.24 7.08 0.83
C ALA A 344 -13.31 6.90 1.92
N ASP A 345 -13.33 7.85 2.86
CA ASP A 345 -14.25 7.90 4.00
C ASP A 345 -15.67 8.36 3.66
N ASN A 346 -15.89 8.90 2.47
CA ASN A 346 -17.22 9.23 1.98
C ASN A 346 -17.94 8.01 1.38
N GLU A 347 -17.47 6.81 1.75
CA GLU A 347 -18.06 5.53 1.38
C GLU A 347 -18.07 5.29 -0.15
N ALA A 348 -17.11 5.91 -0.84
CA ALA A 348 -16.95 5.85 -2.28
C ALA A 348 -15.59 5.27 -2.69
N VAL A 349 -15.62 4.64 -3.86
CA VAL A 349 -14.43 4.28 -4.64
C VAL A 349 -14.31 5.21 -5.84
N TYR A 350 -13.09 5.64 -6.11
CA TYR A 350 -12.75 6.48 -7.24
C TYR A 350 -11.92 5.71 -8.23
N TYR A 351 -12.29 5.79 -9.49
CA TYR A 351 -11.65 5.08 -10.58
C TYR A 351 -11.24 6.05 -11.69
N GLN A 352 -10.03 5.89 -12.20
CA GLN A 352 -9.53 6.67 -13.33
C GLN A 352 -8.77 5.80 -14.31
N GLN A 353 -9.15 5.88 -15.58
CA GLN A 353 -8.42 5.27 -16.70
C GLN A 353 -7.52 6.29 -17.40
N ASN A 354 -6.54 5.79 -18.15
CA ASN A 354 -5.64 6.58 -18.99
C ASN A 354 -4.86 7.63 -18.18
N LEU A 355 -4.21 7.18 -17.10
CA LEU A 355 -3.25 8.00 -16.35
C LEU A 355 -2.21 8.62 -17.30
N LYS A 356 -1.86 9.88 -17.03
CA LYS A 356 -0.80 10.59 -17.77
C LYS A 356 0.54 10.28 -17.10
N ILE A 357 1.23 9.25 -17.57
CA ILE A 357 2.50 8.73 -17.02
C ILE A 357 3.70 8.98 -17.94
#